data_AF-A0A0Q8ST80-F1
#
_entry.id   AF-A0A0Q8ST80-F1
#
_cell.length_a   1.000
_cell.length_b   1.000
_cell.length_c   1.000
_cell.angle_alpha   90.00
_cell.angle_beta   90.00
_cell.angle_gamma   90.00
#
_symmetry.space_group_name_H-M   'P 1'
#
loop_
_entity.id
_entity.type
_entity.pdbx_description
1 polymer ?
#
loop_
_entity_poly.entity_id
_entity_poly.type
_entity_poly.pdbx_seq_one_letter_code
_entity_poly.pdbx_strand_id
1 'polypeptide(L)'
;MAGLAAAPAHAADPAVFDAATGRLRFPILQIDGNLKFRDVVIQLVSPGQLRLNDASVGADISFTSAGNVLRIPQLSFGGVVYPAVSLTSPAFSLVSFGDVVIDAGSPSNYTLDVRVTAQGTPVPLITINNVPKPANQTAFCNDPALQQTVLQNAGAAQATWTMSGCTFNGNSGSMTGTLTITTPVAAAIPIVANFTYR
;
A
#
# COMPACT_ATOMS: atom_id res chain seq x y z
N MET A 1 -26.16 27.74 -24.28
CA MET A 1 -25.90 26.28 -24.22
C MET A 1 -24.45 26.11 -24.64
N ALA A 2 -23.54 26.11 -23.66
CA ALA A 2 -22.98 24.91 -23.05
C ALA A 2 -21.94 24.26 -23.98
N GLY A 3 -20.68 24.42 -23.58
CA GLY A 3 -19.51 23.80 -24.18
C GLY A 3 -18.33 23.99 -23.23
N LEU A 4 -18.49 23.53 -21.98
CA LEU A 4 -17.38 23.38 -21.04
C LEU A 4 -16.42 22.37 -21.67
N ALA A 5 -15.30 22.87 -22.20
CA ALA A 5 -14.18 22.06 -22.57
C ALA A 5 -13.70 21.30 -21.32
N ALA A 6 -13.81 19.97 -21.37
CA ALA A 6 -13.23 19.09 -20.38
C ALA A 6 -11.71 19.33 -20.35
N ALA A 7 -11.20 19.71 -19.18
CA ALA A 7 -9.78 19.66 -18.87
C ALA A 7 -9.28 18.20 -19.01
N PRO A 8 -8.00 17.98 -19.35
CA PRO A 8 -7.53 16.72 -19.90
C PRO A 8 -7.60 15.61 -18.85
N ALA A 9 -8.05 14.43 -19.28
CA ALA A 9 -7.82 13.20 -18.55
C ALA A 9 -6.31 13.10 -18.28
N HIS A 10 -5.92 13.03 -17.01
CA HIS A 10 -4.56 12.67 -16.63
C HIS A 10 -4.26 11.31 -17.27
N ALA A 11 -3.45 11.29 -18.32
CA ALA A 11 -2.81 10.05 -18.75
C ALA A 11 -2.03 9.54 -17.54
N ALA A 12 -2.47 8.42 -16.95
CA ALA A 12 -1.78 7.81 -15.84
C ALA A 12 -0.34 7.55 -16.29
N ASP A 13 0.64 8.19 -15.63
CA ASP A 13 2.04 7.98 -15.96
C ASP A 13 2.34 6.48 -16.03
N PRO A 14 3.08 5.99 -17.04
CA PRO A 14 3.33 4.58 -17.19
C PRO A 14 4.14 4.06 -15.99
N ALA A 15 3.82 2.86 -15.53
CA ALA A 15 4.71 2.14 -14.64
C ALA A 15 6.07 1.96 -15.33
N VAL A 16 7.16 2.02 -14.61
CA VAL A 16 8.51 1.88 -15.19
C VAL A 16 9.20 0.67 -14.60
N PHE A 17 9.66 -0.24 -15.45
CA PHE A 17 10.53 -1.34 -15.05
C PHE A 17 11.99 -1.05 -15.39
N ASP A 18 12.84 -1.06 -14.37
CA ASP A 18 14.28 -0.95 -14.48
C ASP A 18 14.90 -2.35 -14.43
N ALA A 19 15.40 -2.83 -15.57
CA ALA A 19 16.01 -4.17 -15.68
C ALA A 19 17.33 -4.31 -14.92
N ALA A 20 18.08 -3.21 -14.74
CA ALA A 20 19.38 -3.25 -14.08
C ALA A 20 19.23 -3.51 -12.58
N THR A 21 18.16 -2.98 -12.00
CA THR A 21 17.84 -3.13 -10.58
C THR A 21 16.73 -4.15 -10.32
N GLY A 22 15.98 -4.57 -11.34
CA GLY A 22 14.79 -5.41 -11.20
C GLY A 22 13.62 -4.69 -10.50
N ARG A 23 13.61 -3.35 -10.50
CA ARG A 23 12.61 -2.55 -9.78
C ARG A 23 11.49 -2.08 -10.69
N LEU A 24 10.26 -2.26 -10.22
CA LEU A 24 9.06 -1.69 -10.79
C LEU A 24 8.68 -0.45 -10.00
N ARG A 25 8.45 0.66 -10.70
CA ARG A 25 7.99 1.93 -10.13
C ARG A 25 6.58 2.22 -10.61
N PHE A 26 5.69 2.56 -9.69
CA PHE A 26 4.31 2.92 -9.95
C PHE A 26 4.07 4.34 -9.44
N PRO A 27 3.56 5.25 -10.29
CA PRO A 27 3.20 6.59 -9.83
C PRO A 27 2.05 6.53 -8.83
N ILE A 28 1.03 5.72 -9.13
CA ILE A 28 -0.06 5.37 -8.21
C ILE A 28 -0.33 3.88 -8.34
N LEU A 29 -0.39 3.15 -7.22
CA LEU A 29 -0.78 1.75 -7.14
C LEU A 29 -2.02 1.62 -6.26
N GLN A 30 -3.09 1.10 -6.81
CA GLN A 30 -4.31 0.75 -6.08
C GLN A 30 -4.21 -0.69 -5.55
N ILE A 31 -4.60 -0.93 -4.31
CA ILE A 31 -4.62 -2.23 -3.66
C ILE A 31 -6.06 -2.52 -3.23
N ASP A 32 -6.60 -3.65 -3.69
CA ASP A 32 -7.93 -4.16 -3.34
C ASP A 32 -9.06 -3.11 -3.45
N GLY A 33 -8.94 -2.22 -4.44
CA GLY A 33 -10.00 -1.28 -4.83
C GLY A 33 -10.04 0.05 -4.06
N ASN A 34 -9.66 0.10 -2.79
CA ASN A 34 -9.87 1.33 -2.00
C ASN A 34 -8.58 1.99 -1.50
N LEU A 35 -7.46 1.27 -1.48
CA LEU A 35 -6.20 1.78 -0.96
C LEU A 35 -5.31 2.18 -2.12
N LYS A 36 -5.02 3.47 -2.32
CA LYS A 36 -4.05 3.90 -3.33
C LYS A 36 -2.76 4.33 -2.65
N PHE A 37 -1.63 4.08 -3.28
CA PHE A 37 -0.30 4.46 -2.80
C PHE A 37 0.43 5.18 -3.92
N ARG A 38 1.14 6.26 -3.59
CA ARG A 38 1.92 7.05 -4.55
C ARG A 38 3.39 6.64 -4.51
N ASP A 39 4.08 6.79 -5.63
CA ASP A 39 5.53 6.58 -5.77
C ASP A 39 5.99 5.22 -5.22
N VAL A 40 5.20 4.18 -5.50
CA VAL A 40 5.48 2.82 -5.04
C VAL A 40 6.61 2.23 -5.85
N VAL A 41 7.63 1.74 -5.16
CA VAL A 41 8.73 0.99 -5.75
C VAL A 41 8.72 -0.40 -5.17
N ILE A 42 8.62 -1.41 -6.03
CA ILE A 42 8.77 -2.81 -5.66
C ILE A 42 10.00 -3.39 -6.36
N GLN A 43 10.64 -4.35 -5.69
CA GLN A 43 11.63 -5.21 -6.30
C GLN A 43 10.90 -6.44 -6.82
N LEU A 44 10.89 -6.63 -8.14
CA LEU A 44 10.31 -7.82 -8.73
C LEU A 44 11.30 -8.99 -8.57
N VAL A 45 10.85 -10.04 -7.89
CA VAL A 45 11.63 -11.27 -7.69
C VAL A 45 11.27 -12.29 -8.76
N SER A 46 9.98 -12.42 -9.06
CA SER A 46 9.46 -13.21 -10.16
C SER A 46 8.21 -12.55 -10.75
N PRO A 47 8.09 -12.41 -12.08
CA PRO A 47 6.89 -11.88 -12.71
C PRO A 47 5.68 -12.83 -12.62
N GLY A 48 5.87 -14.08 -12.19
CA GLY A 48 4.82 -15.10 -12.31
C GLY A 48 4.44 -15.33 -13.77
N GLN A 49 3.14 -15.41 -14.06
CA GLN A 49 2.64 -15.46 -15.43
C GLN A 49 2.41 -14.05 -15.97
N LEU A 50 3.21 -13.67 -16.97
CA LEU A 50 3.08 -12.42 -17.72
C LEU A 50 2.05 -12.57 -18.85
N ARG A 51 1.11 -11.63 -18.94
CA ARG A 51 0.24 -11.45 -20.11
C ARG A 51 0.34 -10.01 -20.61
N LEU A 52 0.41 -9.87 -21.93
CA LEU A 52 0.39 -8.59 -22.62
C LEU A 52 -0.98 -8.43 -23.30
N ASN A 53 -1.45 -7.19 -23.45
CA ASN A 53 -2.77 -6.88 -24.03
C ASN A 53 -3.93 -7.59 -23.30
N ASP A 54 -3.84 -7.75 -21.97
CA ASP A 54 -4.90 -8.38 -21.19
C ASP A 54 -6.11 -7.46 -21.07
N ALA A 55 -7.23 -7.85 -21.68
CA ALA A 55 -8.49 -7.11 -21.69
C ALA A 55 -9.08 -6.87 -20.27
N SER A 56 -8.61 -7.60 -19.26
CA SER A 56 -9.03 -7.40 -17.87
C SER A 56 -8.25 -6.30 -17.14
N VAL A 57 -7.26 -5.67 -17.78
CA VAL A 57 -6.54 -4.53 -17.23
C VAL A 57 -7.40 -3.28 -17.37
N GLY A 58 -7.72 -2.65 -16.25
CA GLY A 58 -8.49 -1.40 -16.19
C GLY A 58 -7.65 -0.15 -16.51
N ALA A 59 -8.18 1.02 -16.17
CA ALA A 59 -7.51 2.29 -16.38
C ALA A 59 -6.40 2.57 -15.35
N ASP A 60 -6.47 1.95 -14.17
CA ASP A 60 -5.56 2.17 -13.05
C ASP A 60 -4.58 1.00 -12.86
N ILE A 61 -3.37 1.31 -12.40
CA ILE A 61 -2.43 0.31 -11.91
C ILE A 61 -2.99 -0.26 -10.60
N SER A 62 -3.21 -1.57 -10.56
CA SER A 62 -3.89 -2.21 -9.44
C SER A 62 -3.28 -3.55 -9.06
N PHE A 63 -3.19 -3.81 -7.77
CA PHE A 63 -2.88 -5.10 -7.19
C PHE A 63 -4.12 -5.64 -6.48
N THR A 64 -4.54 -6.84 -6.86
CA THR A 64 -5.61 -7.58 -6.18
C THR A 64 -4.98 -8.72 -5.40
N SER A 65 -5.09 -8.66 -4.08
CA SER A 65 -4.61 -9.72 -3.18
C SER A 65 -5.39 -11.00 -3.41
N ALA A 66 -6.71 -10.88 -3.63
CA ALA A 66 -7.55 -11.97 -4.12
C ALA A 66 -7.10 -12.41 -5.53
N GLY A 67 -6.38 -13.53 -5.58
CA GLY A 67 -5.81 -14.08 -6.81
C GLY A 67 -4.37 -13.64 -7.11
N ASN A 68 -3.75 -12.81 -6.26
CA ASN A 68 -2.39 -12.30 -6.42
C ASN A 68 -2.13 -11.80 -7.85
N VAL A 69 -2.86 -10.77 -8.28
CA VAL A 69 -2.77 -10.24 -9.66
C VAL A 69 -2.36 -8.78 -9.63
N LEU A 70 -1.29 -8.44 -10.34
CA LEU A 70 -0.90 -7.06 -10.62
C LEU A 70 -1.30 -6.69 -12.05
N ARG A 71 -2.06 -5.61 -12.21
CA ARG A 71 -2.55 -5.08 -13.48
C ARG A 71 -1.92 -3.72 -13.73
N ILE A 72 -1.36 -3.54 -14.91
CA ILE A 72 -0.57 -2.37 -15.30
C ILE A 72 -1.07 -1.89 -16.66
N PRO A 73 -1.80 -0.76 -16.74
CA PRO A 73 -2.35 -0.23 -17.99
C PRO A 73 -1.27 0.11 -19.02
N GLN A 74 -0.15 0.68 -18.56
CA GLN A 74 1.01 1.00 -19.39
C GLN A 74 2.29 0.71 -18.60
N LEU A 75 3.16 -0.13 -19.17
CA LEU A 75 4.46 -0.47 -18.61
C LEU A 75 5.55 -0.01 -19.57
N SER A 76 6.41 0.91 -19.14
CA SER A 76 7.64 1.28 -19.84
C SER A 76 8.79 0.36 -19.44
N PHE A 77 9.42 -0.27 -20.43
CA PHE A 77 10.58 -1.13 -20.26
C PHE A 77 11.58 -0.89 -21.39
N GLY A 78 12.81 -0.52 -21.05
CA GLY A 78 13.86 -0.24 -22.03
C GLY A 78 13.50 0.86 -23.05
N GLY A 79 12.62 1.79 -22.66
CA GLY A 79 12.08 2.85 -23.54
C GLY A 79 10.90 2.41 -24.41
N VAL A 80 10.47 1.15 -24.34
CA VAL A 80 9.29 0.63 -25.04
C VAL A 80 8.10 0.60 -24.09
N VAL A 81 6.94 1.09 -24.54
CA VAL A 81 5.69 1.07 -23.77
C VAL A 81 4.85 -0.14 -24.17
N TYR A 82 4.55 -0.98 -23.19
CA TYR A 82 3.68 -2.16 -23.32
C TYR A 82 2.31 -1.83 -22.73
N PRO A 83 1.23 -1.90 -23.52
CA PRO A 83 -0.12 -1.67 -23.03
C PRO A 83 -0.70 -2.92 -22.35
N ALA A 84 -1.59 -2.69 -21.38
CA ALA A 84 -2.42 -3.69 -20.70
C ALA A 84 -1.64 -4.94 -20.27
N VAL A 85 -0.66 -4.75 -19.40
CA VAL A 85 0.17 -5.82 -18.84
C VAL A 85 -0.48 -6.37 -17.57
N SER A 86 -0.56 -7.69 -17.44
CA SER A 86 -0.94 -8.34 -16.18
C SER A 86 0.10 -9.37 -15.75
N LEU A 87 0.35 -9.42 -14.44
CA LEU A 87 1.18 -10.42 -13.79
C LEU A 87 0.29 -11.22 -12.84
N THR A 88 0.16 -12.52 -13.08
CA THR A 88 -0.57 -13.44 -12.21
C THR A 88 0.42 -14.22 -11.35
N SER A 89 0.15 -14.27 -10.05
CA SER A 89 1.05 -14.83 -9.05
C SER A 89 2.49 -14.26 -9.08
N PRO A 90 2.68 -12.93 -9.18
CA PRO A 90 4.01 -12.36 -9.08
C PRO A 90 4.57 -12.53 -7.66
N ALA A 91 5.90 -12.57 -7.57
CA ALA A 91 6.64 -12.47 -6.32
C ALA A 91 7.44 -11.17 -6.33
N PHE A 92 7.24 -10.34 -5.32
CA PHE A 92 7.93 -9.07 -5.19
C PHE A 92 8.11 -8.70 -3.71
N SER A 93 9.04 -7.80 -3.45
CA SER A 93 9.16 -7.15 -2.14
C SER A 93 8.97 -5.65 -2.30
N LEU A 94 8.25 -5.04 -1.37
CA LEU A 94 8.15 -3.58 -1.29
C LEU A 94 9.54 -3.00 -0.98
N VAL A 95 9.98 -2.04 -1.79
CA VAL A 95 11.23 -1.29 -1.57
C VAL A 95 10.92 0.03 -0.88
N SER A 96 9.95 0.77 -1.39
CA SER A 96 9.50 2.05 -0.82
C SER A 96 8.13 2.43 -1.36
N PHE A 97 7.48 3.38 -0.70
CA PHE A 97 6.32 4.12 -1.21
C PHE A 97 6.42 5.56 -0.69
N GLY A 98 5.79 6.49 -1.41
CA GLY A 98 5.68 7.89 -1.00
C GLY A 98 4.55 8.07 0.01
N ASP A 99 3.35 8.35 -0.50
CA ASP A 99 2.16 8.63 0.31
C ASP A 99 1.06 7.58 0.12
N VAL A 100 0.19 7.41 1.11
CA VAL A 100 -1.11 6.75 0.89
C VAL A 100 -2.07 7.79 0.32
N VAL A 101 -2.65 7.50 -0.84
CA VAL A 101 -3.72 8.26 -1.45
C VAL A 101 -5.05 7.66 -0.97
N ILE A 102 -5.71 8.37 -0.06
CA ILE A 102 -7.08 8.03 0.34
C ILE A 102 -7.99 8.81 -0.61
N ASP A 103 -8.82 8.11 -1.40
CA ASP A 103 -9.85 8.79 -2.20
C ASP A 103 -10.70 9.61 -1.22
N ALA A 104 -10.65 10.93 -1.38
CA ALA A 104 -11.10 11.89 -0.38
C ALA A 104 -12.63 11.86 -0.21
N GLY A 105 -13.11 10.91 0.58
CA GLY A 105 -14.40 11.00 1.26
C GLY A 105 -14.29 12.01 2.41
N SER A 106 -14.19 13.30 2.05
CA SER A 106 -13.89 14.49 2.87
C SER A 106 -12.41 14.91 2.87
N PRO A 107 -12.10 16.17 2.54
CA PRO A 107 -10.76 16.72 2.74
C PRO A 107 -10.46 16.70 4.24
N SER A 108 -9.58 15.80 4.67
CA SER A 108 -9.00 15.88 6.00
C SER A 108 -7.67 16.59 5.90
N ASN A 109 -7.45 17.60 6.75
CA ASN A 109 -6.22 18.39 6.72
C ASN A 109 -5.14 17.81 7.64
N TYR A 110 -5.37 16.63 8.22
CA TYR A 110 -4.47 16.05 9.19
C TYR A 110 -3.43 15.16 8.53
N THR A 111 -2.20 15.31 9.00
CA THR A 111 -1.09 14.41 8.71
C THR A 111 -0.95 13.42 9.86
N LEU A 112 -0.89 12.14 9.56
CA LEU A 112 -0.68 11.06 10.51
C LEU A 112 0.77 10.61 10.46
N ASP A 113 1.50 10.85 11.54
CA ASP A 113 2.83 10.29 11.76
C ASP A 113 2.73 9.00 12.57
N VAL A 114 3.32 7.92 12.05
CA VAL A 114 3.31 6.59 12.63
C VAL A 114 4.73 6.16 12.96
N ARG A 115 4.98 5.87 14.23
CA ARG A 115 6.26 5.38 14.74
C ARG A 115 6.09 3.97 15.29
N VAL A 116 6.64 2.99 14.57
CA VAL A 116 6.56 1.59 14.93
C VAL A 116 7.84 1.15 15.63
N THR A 117 7.72 0.39 16.71
CA THR A 117 8.83 -0.25 17.42
C THR A 117 8.57 -1.76 17.45
N ALA A 118 9.48 -2.54 16.88
CA ALA A 118 9.42 -4.01 16.88
C ALA A 118 10.62 -4.57 17.64
N GLN A 119 10.39 -5.42 18.64
CA GLN A 119 11.44 -5.91 19.56
C GLN A 119 12.37 -4.81 20.10
N GLY A 120 11.81 -3.65 20.47
CA GLY A 120 12.59 -2.51 20.97
C GLY A 120 13.39 -1.74 19.91
N THR A 121 13.36 -2.14 18.65
CA THR A 121 14.01 -1.42 17.54
C THR A 121 13.00 -0.49 16.87
N PRO A 122 13.24 0.84 16.84
CA PRO A 122 12.37 1.78 16.15
C PRO A 122 12.55 1.65 14.63
N VAL A 123 11.44 1.52 13.93
CA VAL A 123 11.34 1.57 12.47
C VAL A 123 11.33 3.04 12.03
N PRO A 124 11.81 3.38 10.81
CA PRO A 124 11.67 4.71 10.25
C PRO A 124 10.25 5.26 10.37
N LEU A 125 10.13 6.58 10.58
CA LEU A 125 8.85 7.25 10.70
C LEU A 125 8.08 7.14 9.37
N ILE A 126 6.81 6.74 9.46
CA ILE A 126 5.89 6.71 8.32
C ILE A 126 4.98 7.93 8.46
N THR A 127 4.92 8.77 7.43
CA THR A 127 4.04 9.95 7.40
C THR A 127 2.96 9.72 6.35
N ILE A 128 1.71 9.95 6.73
CA ILE A 128 0.54 9.76 5.86
C ILE A 128 -0.26 11.06 5.83
N ASN A 129 -0.42 11.65 4.66
CA ASN A 129 -1.15 12.90 4.48
C ASN A 129 -2.65 12.66 4.23
N ASN A 130 -3.48 13.66 4.57
CA ASN A 130 -4.92 13.67 4.33
C ASN A 130 -5.70 12.56 5.03
N VAL A 131 -5.34 12.22 6.26
CA VAL A 131 -5.98 11.15 7.03
C VAL A 131 -7.14 11.70 7.86
N PRO A 132 -8.37 11.16 7.74
CA PRO A 132 -9.47 11.45 8.65
C PRO A 132 -9.05 11.25 10.11
N LYS A 133 -9.15 12.31 10.92
CA LYS A 133 -8.91 12.20 12.36
C LYS A 133 -10.11 11.57 13.05
N PRO A 134 -9.94 10.49 13.82
CA PRO A 134 -11.02 9.90 14.61
C PRO A 134 -11.55 10.88 15.64
N ALA A 135 -12.86 10.87 15.88
CA ALA A 135 -13.49 11.76 16.86
C ALA A 135 -13.14 11.38 18.31
N ASN A 136 -12.89 10.11 18.59
CA ASN A 136 -12.63 9.59 19.93
C ASN A 136 -11.97 8.21 19.86
N GLN A 137 -11.56 7.69 21.02
CA GLN A 137 -10.89 6.38 21.11
C GLN A 137 -11.71 5.25 20.51
N THR A 138 -13.02 5.23 20.77
CA THR A 138 -13.92 4.18 20.27
C THR A 138 -13.96 4.18 18.75
N ALA A 139 -14.00 5.35 18.11
CA ALA A 139 -13.99 5.49 16.66
C ALA A 139 -12.67 5.02 16.04
N PHE A 140 -11.53 5.29 16.71
CA PHE A 140 -10.23 4.81 16.25
C PHE A 140 -10.09 3.30 16.44
N CYS A 141 -10.24 2.81 17.67
CA CYS A 141 -9.92 1.43 18.01
C CYS A 141 -10.90 0.40 17.44
N ASN A 142 -12.14 0.80 17.11
CA ASN A 142 -13.09 -0.07 16.43
C ASN A 142 -13.11 0.13 14.90
N ASP A 143 -12.15 0.88 14.35
CA ASP A 143 -12.00 0.96 12.91
C ASP A 143 -11.76 -0.46 12.34
N PRO A 144 -12.62 -0.95 11.43
CA PRO A 144 -12.50 -2.28 10.87
C PRO A 144 -11.14 -2.52 10.19
N ALA A 145 -10.51 -1.49 9.64
CA ALA A 145 -9.20 -1.60 9.00
C ALA A 145 -8.09 -1.92 10.02
N LEU A 146 -8.22 -1.45 11.28
CA LEU A 146 -7.26 -1.76 12.36
C LEU A 146 -7.47 -3.15 12.97
N GLN A 147 -8.69 -3.69 12.83
CA GLN A 147 -9.07 -5.02 13.32
C GLN A 147 -8.76 -6.14 12.31
N GLN A 148 -8.40 -5.78 11.07
CA GLN A 148 -8.04 -6.77 10.07
C GLN A 148 -6.71 -7.42 10.43
N THR A 149 -6.71 -8.75 10.35
CA THR A 149 -5.49 -9.54 10.37
C THR A 149 -4.74 -9.28 9.07
N VAL A 150 -3.67 -8.48 9.14
CA VAL A 150 -2.85 -8.18 7.97
C VAL A 150 -1.86 -9.32 7.76
N LEU A 151 -2.02 -10.03 6.64
CA LEU A 151 -1.01 -10.93 6.10
C LEU A 151 0.02 -10.09 5.35
N GLN A 152 1.21 -9.95 5.94
CA GLN A 152 2.33 -9.30 5.29
C GLN A 152 3.25 -10.34 4.68
N ASN A 153 3.33 -10.35 3.34
CA ASN A 153 4.32 -11.11 2.60
C ASN A 153 5.54 -10.21 2.35
N ALA A 154 6.47 -10.17 3.31
CA ALA A 154 7.74 -9.50 3.14
C ALA A 154 8.78 -10.53 2.65
N GLY A 155 8.84 -10.74 1.33
CA GLY A 155 9.70 -11.77 0.73
C GLY A 155 9.17 -13.19 0.99
N ALA A 156 9.98 -14.06 1.59
CA ALA A 156 9.60 -15.45 1.90
C ALA A 156 8.87 -15.61 3.25
N ALA A 157 8.75 -14.52 4.03
CA ALA A 157 8.13 -14.55 5.34
C ALA A 157 6.65 -14.17 5.27
N GLN A 158 5.80 -15.08 5.74
CA GLN A 158 4.39 -14.81 5.99
C GLN A 158 4.26 -14.37 7.44
N ALA A 159 3.68 -13.20 7.65
CA ALA A 159 3.45 -12.67 8.98
C ALA A 159 2.01 -12.21 9.17
N THR A 160 1.47 -12.49 10.35
CA THR A 160 0.11 -12.19 10.78
C THR A 160 0.17 -11.16 11.90
N TRP A 161 -0.41 -10.00 11.70
CA TRP A 161 -0.56 -9.00 12.77
C TRP A 161 -1.84 -9.25 13.59
N THR A 162 -1.72 -9.21 14.91
CA THR A 162 -2.86 -9.23 15.84
C THR A 162 -2.73 -8.10 16.84
N MET A 163 -3.69 -7.18 16.84
CA MET A 163 -3.77 -6.09 17.81
C MET A 163 -4.30 -6.59 19.15
N SER A 164 -3.59 -6.28 20.24
CA SER A 164 -3.97 -6.64 21.61
C SER A 164 -4.44 -5.44 22.44
N GLY A 165 -4.05 -4.23 22.06
CA GLY A 165 -4.43 -3.01 22.77
C GLY A 165 -4.40 -1.80 21.86
N CYS A 166 -5.32 -0.88 22.11
CA CYS A 166 -5.42 0.37 21.37
C CYS A 166 -5.85 1.51 22.31
N THR A 167 -5.20 2.65 22.20
CA THR A 167 -5.54 3.88 22.92
C THR A 167 -5.48 5.06 21.98
N PHE A 168 -6.34 6.05 22.20
CA PHE A 168 -6.32 7.31 21.45
C PHE A 168 -6.89 8.45 22.27
N ASN A 169 -6.17 9.57 22.31
CA ASN A 169 -6.49 10.74 23.15
C ASN A 169 -6.79 12.01 22.32
N GLY A 170 -7.34 11.85 21.12
CA GLY A 170 -7.79 12.96 20.26
C GLY A 170 -6.78 13.44 19.24
N ASN A 171 -5.49 13.42 19.57
CA ASN A 171 -4.42 13.76 18.62
C ASN A 171 -3.30 12.72 18.59
N SER A 172 -3.17 11.89 19.61
CA SER A 172 -2.19 10.81 19.62
C SER A 172 -2.83 9.50 20.06
N GLY A 173 -2.23 8.40 19.64
CA GLY A 173 -2.70 7.08 20.02
C GLY A 173 -1.56 6.08 20.05
N SER A 174 -1.84 4.92 20.60
CA SER A 174 -0.93 3.78 20.53
C SER A 174 -1.69 2.51 20.21
N MET A 175 -1.08 1.65 19.41
CA MET A 175 -1.50 0.28 19.21
C MET A 175 -0.41 -0.64 19.67
N THR A 176 -0.81 -1.69 20.36
CA THR A 176 0.07 -2.78 20.78
C THR A 176 -0.48 -4.07 20.23
N GLY A 177 0.42 -5.00 19.92
CA GLY A 177 0.03 -6.28 19.36
C GLY A 177 1.23 -7.16 19.09
N THR A 178 0.94 -8.29 18.47
CA THR A 178 1.94 -9.31 18.15
C THR A 178 1.95 -9.55 16.65
N LEU A 179 3.13 -9.47 16.06
CA LEU A 179 3.39 -9.94 14.71
C LEU A 179 3.85 -11.39 14.80
N THR A 180 3.04 -12.31 14.30
CA THR A 180 3.33 -13.74 14.25
C THR A 180 3.87 -14.10 12.88
N ILE A 181 5.15 -14.38 12.79
CA ILE A 181 5.79 -14.89 11.58
C ILE A 181 5.59 -16.40 11.55
N THR A 182 5.06 -16.96 10.46
CA THR A 182 4.82 -18.42 10.31
C THR A 182 5.86 -19.10 9.42
N THR A 183 6.49 -18.36 8.51
CA THR A 183 7.60 -18.84 7.66
C THR A 183 8.73 -17.80 7.61
N PRO A 184 10.02 -18.18 7.48
CA PRO A 184 10.56 -19.55 7.47
C PRO A 184 10.72 -20.17 8.88
N VAL A 185 10.59 -19.37 9.95
CA VAL A 185 10.63 -19.84 11.35
C VAL A 185 9.48 -19.18 12.12
N ALA A 186 8.76 -19.98 12.91
CA ALA A 186 7.67 -19.47 13.74
C ALA A 186 8.22 -18.54 14.83
N ALA A 187 7.82 -17.28 14.83
CA ALA A 187 8.23 -16.30 15.84
C ALA A 187 7.10 -15.31 16.15
N ALA A 188 6.98 -14.92 17.42
CA ALA A 188 6.04 -13.92 17.88
C ALA A 188 6.81 -12.67 18.31
N ILE A 189 6.56 -11.54 17.64
CA ILE A 189 7.26 -10.29 17.86
C ILE A 189 6.27 -9.27 18.45
N PRO A 190 6.50 -8.76 19.67
CA PRO A 190 5.70 -7.65 20.18
C PRO A 190 6.02 -6.39 19.39
N ILE A 191 4.97 -5.69 18.95
CA ILE A 191 5.07 -4.40 18.26
C ILE A 191 4.25 -3.36 19.02
N VAL A 192 4.84 -2.17 19.14
CA VAL A 192 4.16 -0.97 19.61
C VAL A 192 4.20 0.05 18.49
N ALA A 193 3.05 0.52 18.05
CA ALA A 193 2.92 1.60 17.08
C ALA A 193 2.34 2.82 17.79
N ASN A 194 3.01 3.96 17.68
CA ASN A 194 2.53 5.24 18.18
C ASN A 194 2.10 6.12 17.01
N PHE A 195 0.98 6.81 17.17
CA PHE A 195 0.32 7.60 16.15
C PHE A 195 0.22 9.04 16.64
N THR A 196 0.47 10.00 15.76
CA THR A 196 0.23 11.42 16.05
C THR A 196 -0.39 12.09 14.83
N TYR A 197 -1.56 12.68 15.04
CA TYR A 197 -2.25 13.54 14.10
C TYR A 197 -1.82 14.98 14.32
N ARG A 198 -1.28 15.61 13.27
CA ARG A 198 -0.92 17.04 13.23
C ARG A 198 -1.66 17.77 12.13
#